data_AF-A0A2E6DTS2-F1
#
_entry.id   AF-A0A2E6DTS2-F1
#
_cell.length_a   1.000
_cell.length_b   1.000
_cell.length_c   1.000
_cell.angle_alpha   90.00
_cell.angle_beta   90.00
_cell.angle_gamma   90.00
#
_symmetry.space_group_name_H-M   'P 1'
#
loop_
_entity.id
_entity.type
_entity.pdbx_description
1 polymer ?
#
loop_
_entity_poly.entity_id
_entity_poly.type
_entity_poly.pdbx_seq_one_letter_code
_entity_poly.pdbx_strand_id
1 'polypeptide(L)'
;MSTKQNPNKDSTSPKPNKKNGRGSRQRKGRRSGNNGGGGQKGPDPFVVEAISRAKSRFDQQPPAMGLPAELNPPPQNVKLKWKLKPVPKQVEREVHDIVCRPGEFGFLDDERVDEIAELLGKRPISLEQALSLRAALNQEKAVFSHGRLQRRAQEMKRKYEGGESVVSLSKRYDFPPVNLFRAILSARNWSKNRIKETLREPERKLSERDLKEFRKAEAEDRVTHVNQAETHHAADLFEKVLCNHFEANGVRFRTQTDLLKEQVAEEGRPVRTPDLLMLDHVEINGVPVAWIDAKHFYGANLSFQRKKTQKQVNRYVEEWGHGAIIYRHGFCDGLKLKGAILLDASPIDLTELIEHNQRLNDERINQD
;
A
#
# COMPACT_ATOMS: atom_id res chain seq x y z
N MET A 1 -14.07 52.02 -20.22
CA MET A 1 -15.19 52.96 -20.44
C MET A 1 -16.04 52.48 -21.60
N SER A 2 -17.33 52.71 -21.46
CA SER A 2 -18.48 52.20 -22.22
C SER A 2 -18.51 52.44 -23.73
N THR A 3 -18.88 51.38 -24.45
CA THR A 3 -19.93 51.23 -25.50
C THR A 3 -20.21 52.36 -26.51
N LYS A 4 -20.31 51.95 -27.79
CA LYS A 4 -21.50 51.94 -28.70
C LYS A 4 -20.93 51.90 -30.14
N GLN A 5 -21.49 51.23 -31.16
CA GLN A 5 -22.90 51.03 -31.49
C GLN A 5 -23.01 49.95 -32.60
N ASN A 6 -24.12 49.21 -32.58
CA ASN A 6 -24.60 48.32 -33.66
C ASN A 6 -25.51 49.14 -34.61
N PRO A 7 -25.80 48.66 -35.83
CA PRO A 7 -27.18 48.18 -36.04
C PRO A 7 -27.34 46.95 -36.98
N ASN A 8 -28.32 46.11 -36.57
CA ASN A 8 -29.31 45.29 -37.33
C ASN A 8 -29.38 45.48 -38.86
N LYS A 9 -29.80 44.55 -39.74
CA LYS A 9 -30.69 43.35 -39.77
C LYS A 9 -30.55 42.83 -41.24
N ASP A 10 -30.72 41.56 -41.66
CA ASP A 10 -31.94 40.75 -41.70
C ASP A 10 -31.63 39.41 -42.43
N SER A 11 -32.41 38.36 -42.10
CA SER A 11 -32.85 37.18 -42.88
C SER A 11 -31.89 36.55 -43.93
N THR A 12 -31.60 35.24 -43.98
CA THR A 12 -32.53 34.11 -44.21
C THR A 12 -31.70 32.79 -44.24
N SER A 13 -32.21 31.70 -43.68
CA SER A 13 -31.66 30.31 -43.81
C SER A 13 -31.86 29.77 -45.25
N PRO A 14 -31.16 28.70 -45.77
CA PRO A 14 -30.85 27.43 -45.10
C PRO A 14 -29.48 26.77 -45.41
N LYS A 15 -29.01 25.91 -44.47
CA LYS A 15 -27.83 25.04 -44.63
C LYS A 15 -28.13 23.84 -45.54
N PRO A 16 -27.26 23.50 -46.51
CA PRO A 16 -27.42 22.28 -47.29
C PRO A 16 -26.79 21.08 -46.59
N ASN A 17 -27.53 19.99 -46.63
CA ASN A 17 -27.24 18.67 -46.12
C ASN A 17 -26.18 17.97 -47.02
N LYS A 18 -25.03 17.53 -46.48
CA LYS A 18 -24.07 16.67 -47.21
C LYS A 18 -23.75 15.37 -46.46
N LYS A 19 -24.48 14.34 -46.90
CA LYS A 19 -24.16 12.92 -47.09
C LYS A 19 -22.89 12.33 -46.43
N ASN A 20 -23.16 11.34 -45.59
CA ASN A 20 -22.49 10.03 -45.43
C ASN A 20 -21.23 9.75 -46.27
N GLY A 21 -20.08 9.65 -45.59
CA GLY A 21 -18.91 8.89 -46.03
C GLY A 21 -18.50 7.89 -44.95
N ARG A 22 -18.90 6.62 -45.11
CA ARG A 22 -18.43 5.50 -44.26
C ARG A 22 -16.96 5.20 -44.59
N GLY A 23 -16.05 5.79 -43.83
CA GLY A 23 -14.63 5.44 -43.85
C GLY A 23 -14.36 4.15 -43.07
N SER A 24 -14.16 3.05 -43.79
CA SER A 24 -13.63 1.77 -43.27
C SER A 24 -12.28 2.00 -42.57
N ARG A 25 -12.25 1.93 -41.23
CA ARG A 25 -11.01 1.86 -40.45
C ARG A 25 -10.39 0.47 -40.64
N GLN A 26 -9.45 0.36 -41.58
CA GLN A 26 -8.54 -0.77 -41.68
C GLN A 26 -7.80 -0.96 -40.35
N ARG A 27 -8.04 -2.10 -39.70
CA ARG A 27 -7.28 -2.57 -38.55
C ARG A 27 -5.84 -2.81 -39.01
N LYS A 28 -4.91 -1.93 -38.61
CA LYS A 28 -3.47 -2.21 -38.70
C LYS A 28 -3.19 -3.51 -37.95
N GLY A 29 -2.85 -4.55 -38.71
CA GLY A 29 -2.41 -5.83 -38.17
C GLY A 29 -1.23 -5.62 -37.23
N ARG A 30 -1.36 -6.12 -36.00
CA ARG A 30 -0.25 -6.24 -35.07
C ARG A 30 0.80 -7.14 -35.72
N ARG A 31 1.94 -6.56 -36.09
CA ARG A 31 3.14 -7.32 -36.43
C ARG A 31 3.48 -8.20 -35.23
N SER A 32 3.35 -9.50 -35.43
CA SER A 32 3.86 -10.55 -34.58
C SER A 32 5.30 -10.21 -34.19
N GLY A 33 5.52 -9.94 -32.90
CA GLY A 33 6.83 -9.66 -32.34
C GLY A 33 7.68 -10.91 -32.43
N ASN A 34 8.80 -10.77 -33.12
CA ASN A 34 9.84 -11.77 -33.29
C ASN A 34 10.30 -12.26 -31.91
N ASN A 35 10.10 -13.54 -31.63
CA ASN A 35 10.62 -14.22 -30.45
C ASN A 35 12.11 -14.48 -30.71
N GLY A 36 12.98 -13.62 -30.20
CA GLY A 36 14.41 -13.68 -30.48
C GLY A 36 15.26 -13.31 -29.26
N GLY A 37 16.01 -14.29 -28.75
CA GLY A 37 17.26 -14.06 -28.03
C GLY A 37 17.14 -13.91 -26.51
N GLY A 38 17.25 -15.04 -25.80
CA GLY A 38 17.63 -15.09 -24.39
C GLY A 38 19.11 -14.73 -24.19
N GLY A 39 19.49 -13.49 -24.51
CA GLY A 39 20.76 -12.93 -24.04
C GLY A 39 20.64 -12.60 -22.55
N GLN A 40 21.67 -12.90 -21.76
CA GLN A 40 21.78 -12.42 -20.38
C GLN A 40 21.62 -10.90 -20.41
N LYS A 41 20.45 -10.40 -19.99
CA LYS A 41 20.26 -8.97 -19.78
C LYS A 41 21.24 -8.57 -18.68
N GLY A 42 22.16 -7.67 -18.99
CA GLY A 42 23.04 -7.06 -18.00
C GLY A 42 22.25 -6.44 -16.84
N PRO A 43 22.94 -6.03 -15.76
CA PRO A 43 22.29 -5.43 -14.60
C PRO A 43 21.43 -4.24 -15.01
N ASP A 44 20.25 -4.10 -14.38
CA ASP A 44 19.28 -3.06 -14.70
C ASP A 44 19.93 -1.66 -14.54
N PRO A 45 19.99 -0.82 -15.60
CA PRO A 45 20.67 0.47 -15.56
C PRO A 45 20.20 1.37 -14.41
N PHE A 46 18.91 1.33 -14.08
CA PHE A 46 18.35 2.10 -12.97
C PHE A 46 18.94 1.67 -11.62
N VAL A 47 19.17 0.37 -11.43
CA VAL A 47 19.74 -0.18 -10.19
C VAL A 47 21.22 0.18 -10.09
N VAL A 48 21.96 0.13 -11.20
CA VAL A 48 23.37 0.54 -11.26
C VAL A 48 23.50 2.02 -10.89
N GLU A 49 22.66 2.88 -11.46
CA GLU A 49 22.63 4.31 -11.15
C GLU A 49 22.28 4.55 -9.68
N ALA A 50 21.27 3.85 -9.14
CA ALA A 50 20.88 3.95 -7.73
C ALA A 50 22.04 3.58 -6.79
N ILE A 51 22.78 2.51 -7.12
CA ILE A 51 23.95 2.07 -6.34
C ILE A 51 25.07 3.11 -6.41
N SER A 52 25.35 3.65 -7.60
CA SER A 52 26.35 4.71 -7.78
C SER A 52 25.99 5.93 -6.95
N ARG A 53 24.72 6.36 -7.00
CA ARG A 53 24.22 7.51 -6.24
C ARG A 53 24.33 7.29 -4.73
N ALA A 54 24.01 6.10 -4.22
CA ALA A 54 24.16 5.79 -2.79
C ALA A 54 25.62 5.90 -2.33
N LYS A 55 26.57 5.52 -3.19
CA LYS A 55 28.01 5.62 -2.89
C LYS A 55 28.51 7.06 -2.91
N SER A 56 28.08 7.87 -3.87
CA SER A 56 28.56 9.25 -4.04
C SER A 56 27.69 10.31 -3.34
N ARG A 57 26.74 9.92 -2.48
CA ARG A 57 25.75 10.84 -1.88
C ARG A 57 26.35 11.92 -0.97
N PHE A 58 27.49 11.63 -0.36
CA PHE A 58 28.19 12.60 0.50
C PHE A 58 29.05 13.59 -0.30
N ASP A 59 29.31 13.31 -1.58
CA ASP A 59 30.10 14.16 -2.46
C ASP A 59 29.23 15.16 -3.24
N GLN A 60 27.91 15.09 -3.10
CA GLN A 60 26.96 15.93 -3.84
C GLN A 60 26.99 17.37 -3.33
N GLN A 61 26.91 18.32 -4.27
CA GLN A 61 26.71 19.75 -3.98
C GLN A 61 25.48 20.27 -4.72
N PRO A 62 24.44 20.78 -4.02
CA PRO A 62 24.31 20.82 -2.56
C PRO A 62 24.19 19.42 -1.92
N PRO A 63 24.42 19.29 -0.59
CA PRO A 63 24.22 18.02 0.11
C PRO A 63 22.82 17.46 -0.10
N ALA A 64 22.71 16.13 -0.16
CA ALA A 64 21.41 15.48 -0.26
C ALA A 64 20.53 15.81 0.96
N MET A 65 19.23 15.94 0.74
CA MET A 65 18.24 16.34 1.73
C MET A 65 18.37 15.55 3.04
N GLY A 66 18.39 16.26 4.18
CA GLY A 66 18.49 15.66 5.51
C GLY A 66 19.91 15.24 5.93
N LEU A 67 20.90 15.31 5.05
CA LEU A 67 22.31 15.21 5.43
C LEU A 67 22.83 16.58 5.86
N PRO A 68 23.52 16.69 7.00
CA PRO A 68 24.13 17.95 7.40
C PRO A 68 25.26 18.34 6.45
N ALA A 69 25.49 19.65 6.30
CA ALA A 69 26.55 20.19 5.43
C ALA A 69 27.95 19.72 5.85
N GLU A 70 28.16 19.53 7.15
CA GLU A 70 29.39 18.97 7.72
C GLU A 70 29.06 17.79 8.64
N LEU A 71 29.62 16.62 8.32
CA LEU A 71 29.53 15.41 9.16
C LEU A 71 30.82 15.27 9.98
N ASN A 72 30.74 15.51 11.28
CA ASN A 72 31.83 15.27 12.23
C ASN A 72 31.39 14.24 13.28
N PRO A 73 32.02 13.04 13.37
CA PRO A 73 33.11 12.56 12.51
C PRO A 73 32.66 12.23 11.07
N PRO A 74 33.59 12.16 10.10
CA PRO A 74 33.27 11.87 8.69
C PRO A 74 32.56 10.51 8.53
N PRO A 75 31.84 10.28 7.42
CA PRO A 75 31.14 9.02 7.16
C PRO A 75 32.09 7.83 7.26
N GLN A 76 31.67 6.80 8.00
CA GLN A 76 32.43 5.56 8.17
C GLN A 76 31.88 4.46 7.24
N ASN A 77 32.69 3.44 6.99
CA ASN A 77 32.25 2.25 6.25
C ASN A 77 31.76 1.18 7.23
N VAL A 78 30.48 0.86 7.20
CA VAL A 78 29.88 -0.19 8.03
C VAL A 78 29.34 -1.30 7.16
N LYS A 79 29.78 -2.53 7.40
CA LYS A 79 29.36 -3.72 6.65
C LYS A 79 28.58 -4.66 7.54
N LEU A 80 27.35 -4.96 7.15
CA LEU A 80 26.45 -5.83 7.90
C LEU A 80 26.11 -7.07 7.08
N LYS A 81 26.07 -8.22 7.77
CA LYS A 81 25.51 -9.46 7.24
C LYS A 81 24.10 -9.63 7.77
N TRP A 82 23.13 -9.74 6.87
CA TRP A 82 21.72 -9.87 7.21
C TRP A 82 21.18 -11.21 6.73
N LYS A 83 20.80 -12.07 7.68
CA LYS A 83 20.22 -13.38 7.36
C LYS A 83 18.80 -13.17 6.83
N LEU A 84 18.48 -13.84 5.73
CA LEU A 84 17.16 -13.76 5.09
C LEU A 84 16.47 -15.13 5.12
N LYS A 85 15.16 -15.11 5.34
CA LYS A 85 14.24 -16.26 5.30
C LYS A 85 12.95 -15.87 4.55
N PRO A 86 13.03 -15.49 3.26
CA PRO A 86 11.84 -15.13 2.52
C PRO A 86 10.94 -16.34 2.28
N VAL A 87 9.63 -16.10 2.19
CA VAL A 87 8.66 -17.12 1.82
C VAL A 87 8.78 -17.41 0.32
N PRO A 88 8.87 -18.67 -0.13
CA PRO A 88 8.90 -19.00 -1.54
C PRO A 88 7.63 -18.54 -2.27
N LYS A 89 7.77 -17.97 -3.47
CA LYS A 89 6.67 -17.48 -4.30
C LYS A 89 5.61 -18.55 -4.58
N GLN A 90 6.02 -19.80 -4.75
CA GLN A 90 5.08 -20.91 -4.96
C GLN A 90 4.20 -21.13 -3.72
N VAL A 91 4.79 -21.07 -2.53
CA VAL A 91 4.08 -21.20 -1.25
C VAL A 91 3.10 -20.05 -1.04
N GLU A 92 3.51 -18.80 -1.28
CA GLU A 92 2.59 -17.66 -1.21
C GLU A 92 1.37 -17.84 -2.13
N ARG A 93 1.60 -18.36 -3.35
CA ARG A 93 0.53 -18.59 -4.31
C ARG A 93 -0.45 -19.67 -3.86
N GLU A 94 0.03 -20.74 -3.24
CA GLU A 94 -0.84 -21.78 -2.66
C GLU A 94 -1.67 -21.24 -1.50
N VAL A 95 -1.04 -20.43 -0.63
CA VAL A 95 -1.70 -19.87 0.55
C VAL A 95 -2.77 -18.85 0.21
N HIS A 96 -2.66 -18.19 -0.95
CA HIS A 96 -3.66 -17.24 -1.46
C HIS A 96 -5.10 -17.77 -1.33
N ASP A 97 -5.34 -19.00 -1.78
CA ASP A 97 -6.66 -19.61 -1.82
C ASP A 97 -7.08 -20.20 -0.46
N ILE A 98 -6.13 -20.43 0.43
CA ILE A 98 -6.37 -20.88 1.81
C ILE A 98 -6.92 -19.72 2.65
N VAL A 99 -6.31 -18.54 2.54
CA VAL A 99 -6.57 -17.41 3.46
C VAL A 99 -7.71 -16.51 3.01
N CYS A 100 -8.10 -16.55 1.72
CA CYS A 100 -9.15 -15.70 1.18
C CYS A 100 -10.33 -16.52 0.64
N ARG A 101 -11.53 -16.33 1.21
CA ARG A 101 -12.79 -16.81 0.63
C ARG A 101 -13.65 -15.67 0.08
N PRO A 102 -14.53 -15.93 -0.90
CA PRO A 102 -15.51 -14.95 -1.37
C PRO A 102 -16.39 -14.45 -0.21
N GLY A 103 -16.58 -13.13 -0.11
CA GLY A 103 -17.38 -12.52 0.94
C GLY A 103 -16.71 -12.33 2.30
N GLU A 104 -15.52 -12.88 2.53
CA GLU A 104 -14.79 -12.74 3.80
C GLU A 104 -13.89 -11.49 3.79
N PHE A 105 -14.45 -10.34 4.20
CA PHE A 105 -13.72 -9.08 4.35
C PHE A 105 -13.50 -8.67 5.82
N GLY A 106 -14.15 -9.35 6.75
CA GLY A 106 -14.15 -9.04 8.19
C GLY A 106 -13.04 -9.74 8.98
N PHE A 107 -13.22 -9.72 10.31
CA PHE A 107 -12.46 -10.58 11.22
C PHE A 107 -12.71 -12.05 10.89
N LEU A 108 -11.71 -12.87 11.21
CA LEU A 108 -11.90 -14.31 11.23
C LEU A 108 -12.25 -14.67 12.67
N ASP A 109 -13.20 -15.57 12.84
CA ASP A 109 -13.40 -16.24 14.12
C ASP A 109 -12.24 -17.21 14.39
N ASP A 110 -12.11 -17.64 15.65
CA ASP A 110 -11.02 -18.50 16.08
C ASP A 110 -11.03 -19.84 15.32
N GLU A 111 -12.22 -20.40 15.09
CA GLU A 111 -12.40 -21.61 14.28
C GLU A 111 -11.81 -21.48 12.87
N ARG A 112 -12.03 -20.34 12.21
CA ARG A 112 -11.48 -20.08 10.87
C ARG A 112 -9.98 -19.80 10.90
N VAL A 113 -9.46 -19.23 11.98
CA VAL A 113 -8.01 -19.05 12.18
C VAL A 113 -7.32 -20.40 12.36
N ASP A 114 -7.90 -21.28 13.18
CA ASP A 114 -7.41 -22.64 13.40
C ASP A 114 -7.47 -23.47 12.10
N GLU A 115 -8.58 -23.38 11.36
CA GLU A 115 -8.70 -24.01 10.04
C GLU A 115 -7.58 -23.55 9.09
N ILE A 116 -7.27 -22.26 9.06
CA ILE A 116 -6.14 -21.74 8.27
C ILE A 116 -4.82 -22.35 8.76
N ALA A 117 -4.58 -22.37 10.08
CA ALA A 117 -3.35 -22.92 10.65
C ALA A 117 -3.15 -24.40 10.27
N GLU A 118 -4.21 -25.22 10.32
CA GLU A 118 -4.19 -26.61 9.89
C GLU A 118 -3.90 -26.75 8.39
N LEU A 119 -4.58 -25.96 7.55
CA LEU A 119 -4.40 -25.99 6.10
C LEU A 119 -3.01 -25.54 5.65
N LEU A 120 -2.37 -24.61 6.38
CA LEU A 120 -0.98 -24.20 6.14
C LEU A 120 -0.02 -25.38 6.31
N GLY A 121 -0.25 -26.22 7.32
CA GLY A 121 0.54 -27.43 7.59
C GLY A 121 2.02 -27.11 7.80
N LYS A 122 2.90 -27.84 7.10
CA LYS A 122 4.36 -27.68 7.20
C LYS A 122 4.97 -26.71 6.18
N ARG A 123 4.15 -25.87 5.53
CA ARG A 123 4.66 -24.90 4.56
C ARG A 123 5.56 -23.87 5.24
N PRO A 124 6.59 -23.36 4.54
CA PRO A 124 7.52 -22.36 5.09
C PRO A 124 6.89 -20.96 5.11
N ILE A 125 5.78 -20.81 5.84
CA ILE A 125 5.04 -19.58 6.06
C ILE A 125 4.32 -19.68 7.42
N SER A 126 4.44 -18.66 8.25
CA SER A 126 3.77 -18.63 9.55
C SER A 126 2.29 -18.23 9.42
N LEU A 127 1.50 -18.54 10.45
CA LEU A 127 0.10 -18.08 10.53
C LEU A 127 0.01 -16.56 10.45
N GLU A 128 0.87 -15.82 11.15
CA GLU A 128 0.91 -14.35 11.09
C GLU A 128 1.20 -13.83 9.67
N GLN A 129 2.15 -14.45 8.95
CA GLN A 129 2.45 -14.13 7.56
C GLN A 129 1.23 -14.36 6.65
N ALA A 130 0.54 -15.48 6.85
CA ALA A 130 -0.66 -15.83 6.10
C ALA A 130 -1.84 -14.87 6.38
N LEU A 131 -2.05 -14.48 7.63
CA LEU A 131 -3.07 -13.49 8.01
C LEU A 131 -2.73 -12.08 7.48
N SER A 132 -1.45 -11.71 7.47
CA SER A 132 -0.99 -10.46 6.87
C SER A 132 -1.14 -10.47 5.34
N LEU A 133 -0.86 -11.62 4.69
CA LEU A 133 -1.14 -11.84 3.27
C LEU A 133 -2.63 -11.69 2.97
N ARG A 134 -3.52 -12.28 3.78
CA ARG A 134 -4.98 -12.11 3.64
C ARG A 134 -5.39 -10.65 3.62
N ALA A 135 -4.86 -9.85 4.55
CA ALA A 135 -5.17 -8.42 4.61
C ALA A 135 -4.74 -7.71 3.31
N ALA A 136 -3.55 -8.01 2.80
CA ALA A 136 -3.06 -7.44 1.55
C ALA A 136 -3.90 -7.88 0.33
N LEU A 137 -4.33 -9.13 0.28
CA LEU A 137 -5.20 -9.68 -0.77
C LEU A 137 -6.58 -9.05 -0.77
N ASN A 138 -7.20 -8.95 0.40
CA ASN A 138 -8.50 -8.31 0.55
C ASN A 138 -8.44 -6.82 0.17
N GLN A 139 -7.34 -6.13 0.45
CA GLN A 139 -7.12 -4.76 -0.03
C GLN A 139 -7.00 -4.68 -1.56
N GLU A 140 -6.18 -5.54 -2.18
CA GLU A 140 -6.01 -5.55 -3.64
C GLU A 140 -7.33 -5.90 -4.36
N LYS A 141 -8.06 -6.89 -3.83
CA LYS A 141 -9.41 -7.27 -4.26
C LYS A 141 -10.38 -6.11 -4.19
N ALA A 142 -10.41 -5.34 -3.08
CA ALA A 142 -11.25 -4.16 -2.95
C ALA A 142 -10.94 -3.09 -4.00
N VAL A 143 -9.65 -2.83 -4.26
CA VAL A 143 -9.21 -1.82 -5.23
C VAL A 143 -9.58 -2.22 -6.66
N PHE A 144 -9.24 -3.45 -7.09
CA PHE A 144 -9.49 -3.88 -8.47
C PHE A 144 -10.95 -4.17 -8.76
N SER A 145 -11.73 -4.56 -7.76
CA SER A 145 -13.16 -4.83 -7.92
C SER A 145 -14.02 -3.56 -7.95
N HIS A 146 -13.49 -2.39 -7.57
CA HIS A 146 -14.24 -1.14 -7.47
C HIS A 146 -14.99 -0.76 -8.76
N GLY A 147 -14.36 -0.87 -9.94
CA GLY A 147 -15.01 -0.56 -11.21
C GLY A 147 -16.14 -1.54 -11.58
N ARG A 148 -16.05 -2.80 -11.15
CA ARG A 148 -17.13 -3.79 -11.30
C ARG A 148 -18.27 -3.51 -10.33
N LEU A 149 -17.93 -3.13 -9.10
CA LEU A 149 -18.87 -2.73 -8.05
C LEU A 149 -19.74 -1.54 -8.50
N GLN A 150 -19.12 -0.47 -9.03
CA GLN A 150 -19.86 0.71 -9.52
C GLN A 150 -20.83 0.38 -10.66
N ARG A 151 -20.45 -0.50 -11.59
CA ARG A 151 -21.33 -0.93 -12.70
C ARG A 151 -22.57 -1.68 -12.22
N ARG A 152 -22.51 -2.34 -11.07
CA ARG A 152 -23.62 -3.10 -10.47
C ARG A 152 -24.36 -2.32 -9.38
N ALA A 153 -24.02 -1.05 -9.14
CA ALA A 153 -24.58 -0.25 -8.04
C ALA A 153 -26.13 -0.17 -8.11
N GLN A 154 -26.70 0.02 -9.30
CA GLN A 154 -28.15 0.10 -9.47
C GLN A 154 -28.86 -1.25 -9.21
N GLU A 155 -28.23 -2.36 -9.58
CA GLU A 155 -28.73 -3.71 -9.31
C GLU A 155 -28.73 -3.98 -7.80
N MET A 156 -27.62 -3.67 -7.12
CA MET A 156 -27.49 -3.84 -5.66
C MET A 156 -28.47 -2.94 -4.90
N LYS A 157 -28.69 -1.70 -5.36
CA LYS A 157 -29.72 -0.82 -4.81
C LYS A 157 -31.10 -1.45 -4.88
N ARG A 158 -31.51 -1.98 -6.03
CA ARG A 158 -32.85 -2.62 -6.19
C ARG A 158 -33.02 -3.79 -5.24
N LYS A 159 -32.01 -4.65 -5.10
CA LYS A 159 -32.05 -5.80 -4.18
C LYS A 159 -32.08 -5.38 -2.72
N TYR A 160 -31.30 -4.36 -2.36
CA TYR A 160 -31.33 -3.78 -1.03
C TYR A 160 -32.71 -3.19 -0.71
N GLU A 161 -33.29 -2.40 -1.61
CA GLU A 161 -34.65 -1.86 -1.45
C GLU A 161 -35.70 -2.98 -1.35
N GLY A 162 -35.50 -4.09 -2.07
CA GLY A 162 -36.31 -5.31 -2.00
C GLY A 162 -36.14 -6.15 -0.72
N GLY A 163 -35.30 -5.73 0.24
CA GLY A 163 -35.19 -6.37 1.56
C GLY A 163 -33.88 -7.09 1.84
N GLU A 164 -33.00 -7.28 0.84
CA GLU A 164 -31.71 -7.95 1.07
C GLU A 164 -30.79 -7.09 1.97
N SER A 165 -30.00 -7.75 2.83
CA SER A 165 -29.02 -7.08 3.70
C SER A 165 -27.72 -6.75 2.96
N VAL A 166 -26.99 -5.74 3.45
CA VAL A 166 -25.70 -5.34 2.88
C VAL A 166 -24.68 -6.47 2.96
N VAL A 167 -24.65 -7.20 4.09
CA VAL A 167 -23.74 -8.33 4.30
C VAL A 167 -24.07 -9.50 3.35
N SER A 168 -25.37 -9.80 3.14
CA SER A 168 -25.78 -10.82 2.17
C SER A 168 -25.34 -10.46 0.75
N LEU A 169 -25.56 -9.20 0.36
CA LEU A 169 -25.12 -8.69 -0.94
C LEU A 169 -23.59 -8.72 -1.06
N SER A 170 -22.86 -8.38 0.01
CA SER A 170 -21.39 -8.43 0.04
C SER A 170 -20.88 -9.85 -0.20
N LYS A 171 -21.43 -10.85 0.49
CA LYS A 171 -21.08 -12.26 0.32
C LYS A 171 -21.39 -12.76 -1.09
N ARG A 172 -22.56 -12.39 -1.64
CA ARG A 172 -23.00 -12.81 -2.97
C ARG A 172 -22.18 -12.17 -4.10
N TYR A 173 -21.92 -10.87 -4.03
CA TYR A 173 -21.24 -10.12 -5.09
C TYR A 173 -19.73 -10.04 -4.90
N ASP A 174 -19.24 -10.51 -3.76
CA ASP A 174 -17.84 -10.54 -3.39
C ASP A 174 -17.18 -9.16 -3.40
N PHE A 175 -17.81 -8.22 -2.69
CA PHE A 175 -17.35 -6.84 -2.51
C PHE A 175 -17.29 -6.47 -1.03
N PRO A 176 -16.34 -5.61 -0.59
CA PRO A 176 -16.30 -5.15 0.79
C PRO A 176 -17.64 -4.51 1.21
N PRO A 177 -18.25 -4.93 2.34
CA PRO A 177 -19.57 -4.50 2.76
C PRO A 177 -19.78 -2.98 2.78
N VAL A 178 -18.82 -2.21 3.30
CA VAL A 178 -18.93 -0.74 3.39
C VAL A 178 -18.84 -0.10 2.02
N ASN A 179 -17.97 -0.62 1.13
CA ASN A 179 -17.89 -0.12 -0.25
C ASN A 179 -19.16 -0.46 -1.05
N LEU A 180 -19.77 -1.61 -0.79
CA LEU A 180 -21.06 -1.98 -1.38
C LEU A 180 -22.15 -1.00 -0.92
N PHE A 181 -22.22 -0.72 0.38
CA PHE A 181 -23.16 0.25 0.93
C PHE A 181 -22.96 1.66 0.35
N ARG A 182 -21.71 2.12 0.23
CA ARG A 182 -21.38 3.40 -0.44
C ARG A 182 -21.86 3.44 -1.89
N ALA A 183 -21.81 2.32 -2.62
CA ALA A 183 -22.35 2.25 -3.97
C ALA A 183 -23.88 2.26 -4.02
N ILE A 184 -24.57 1.63 -3.06
CA ILE A 184 -26.02 1.75 -2.93
C ILE A 184 -26.41 3.22 -2.72
N LEU A 185 -25.73 3.93 -1.81
CA LEU A 185 -25.98 5.35 -1.57
C LEU A 185 -25.67 6.21 -2.81
N SER A 186 -24.59 5.88 -3.53
CA SER A 186 -24.26 6.55 -4.80
C SER A 186 -25.35 6.34 -5.86
N ALA A 187 -25.93 5.13 -5.96
CA ALA A 187 -27.06 4.81 -6.83
C ALA A 187 -28.39 5.46 -6.39
N ARG A 188 -28.46 5.98 -5.15
CA ARG A 188 -29.52 6.88 -4.67
C ARG A 188 -29.23 8.35 -4.99
N ASN A 189 -28.27 8.63 -5.87
CA ASN A 189 -27.82 9.96 -6.28
C ASN A 189 -27.18 10.78 -5.14
N TRP A 190 -26.61 10.12 -4.13
CA TRP A 190 -25.84 10.84 -3.12
C TRP A 190 -24.46 11.22 -3.67
N SER A 191 -24.02 12.45 -3.40
CA SER A 191 -22.66 12.88 -3.75
C SER A 191 -21.62 12.20 -2.86
N LYS A 192 -20.38 12.07 -3.36
CA LYS A 192 -19.27 11.49 -2.57
C LYS A 192 -19.06 12.22 -1.24
N ASN A 193 -19.18 13.55 -1.25
CA ASN A 193 -19.03 14.37 -0.04
C ASN A 193 -20.18 14.11 0.94
N ARG A 194 -21.43 14.07 0.45
CA ARG A 194 -22.58 13.73 1.29
C ARG A 194 -22.42 12.36 1.95
N ILE A 195 -22.00 11.35 1.18
CA ILE A 195 -21.74 10.01 1.71
C ILE A 195 -20.66 10.06 2.79
N LYS A 196 -19.52 10.70 2.50
CA LYS A 196 -18.40 10.82 3.46
C LYS A 196 -18.84 11.48 4.77
N GLU A 197 -19.55 12.60 4.70
CA GLU A 197 -20.03 13.33 5.87
C GLU A 197 -21.14 12.60 6.63
N THR A 198 -21.96 11.83 5.92
CA THR A 198 -23.02 11.02 6.53
C THR A 198 -22.44 9.83 7.28
N LEU A 199 -21.48 9.12 6.68
CA LEU A 199 -20.87 7.95 7.33
C LEU A 199 -19.90 8.33 8.46
N ARG A 200 -19.56 9.62 8.62
CA ARG A 200 -18.82 10.13 9.79
C ARG A 200 -19.71 10.31 11.01
N GLU A 201 -21.00 10.61 10.79
CA GLU A 201 -22.02 10.78 11.84
C GLU A 201 -23.28 9.99 11.44
N PRO A 202 -23.20 8.65 11.36
CA PRO A 202 -24.23 7.82 10.76
C PRO A 202 -25.56 7.89 11.53
N GLU A 203 -25.55 8.04 12.85
CA GLU A 203 -26.75 8.08 13.70
C GLU A 203 -27.69 9.23 13.38
N ARG A 204 -27.13 10.38 12.97
CA ARG A 204 -27.90 11.60 12.74
C ARG A 204 -28.48 11.68 11.34
N LYS A 205 -27.85 11.00 10.38
CA LYS A 205 -28.02 11.27 8.94
C LYS A 205 -28.50 10.06 8.13
N LEU A 206 -28.47 8.85 8.71
CA LEU A 206 -29.03 7.64 8.08
C LEU A 206 -30.43 7.33 8.60
N SER A 207 -31.23 6.66 7.76
CA SER A 207 -32.47 6.05 8.23
C SER A 207 -32.17 4.90 9.19
N GLU A 208 -33.13 4.50 10.04
CA GLU A 208 -32.94 3.41 11.00
C GLU A 208 -32.43 2.12 10.34
N ARG A 209 -33.01 1.74 9.19
CA ARG A 209 -32.57 0.59 8.41
C ARG A 209 -31.15 0.75 7.88
N ASP A 210 -30.86 1.90 7.27
CA ASP A 210 -29.54 2.18 6.70
C ASP A 210 -28.46 2.23 7.78
N LEU A 211 -28.77 2.75 8.98
CA LEU A 211 -27.90 2.77 10.14
C LEU A 211 -27.58 1.35 10.61
N LYS A 212 -28.61 0.52 10.82
CA LYS A 212 -28.44 -0.88 11.24
C LYS A 212 -27.60 -1.69 10.26
N GLU A 213 -27.85 -1.50 8.96
CA GLU A 213 -27.11 -2.20 7.91
C GLU A 213 -25.68 -1.66 7.73
N PHE A 214 -25.47 -0.35 7.90
CA PHE A 214 -24.14 0.24 7.92
C PHE A 214 -23.30 -0.30 9.09
N ARG A 215 -23.86 -0.41 10.30
CA ARG A 215 -23.15 -0.95 11.47
C ARG A 215 -22.74 -2.40 11.29
N LYS A 216 -23.63 -3.24 10.73
CA LYS A 216 -23.26 -4.62 10.36
C LYS A 216 -22.16 -4.66 9.30
N ALA A 217 -22.25 -3.78 8.29
CA ALA A 217 -21.24 -3.72 7.24
C ALA A 217 -19.87 -3.28 7.78
N GLU A 218 -19.84 -2.32 8.72
CA GLU A 218 -18.63 -1.83 9.35
C GLU A 218 -17.93 -2.90 10.20
N ALA A 219 -18.70 -3.67 10.99
CA ALA A 219 -18.18 -4.78 11.76
C ALA A 219 -17.54 -5.89 10.90
N GLU A 220 -18.04 -6.06 9.67
CA GLU A 220 -17.65 -7.13 8.73
C GLU A 220 -16.66 -6.66 7.64
N ASP A 221 -16.12 -5.44 7.73
CA ASP A 221 -15.26 -4.85 6.69
C ASP A 221 -13.96 -4.27 7.27
N ARG A 222 -12.99 -5.15 7.51
CA ARG A 222 -11.65 -4.73 7.96
C ARG A 222 -10.81 -4.07 6.88
N VAL A 223 -11.23 -4.11 5.63
CA VAL A 223 -10.47 -3.53 4.51
C VAL A 223 -10.67 -2.02 4.45
N THR A 224 -11.91 -1.59 4.66
CA THR A 224 -12.28 -0.17 4.63
C THR A 224 -12.30 0.44 6.03
N HIS A 225 -12.50 -0.35 7.08
CA HIS A 225 -12.48 0.06 8.47
C HIS A 225 -11.31 -0.63 9.21
N VAL A 226 -10.11 -0.06 9.08
CA VAL A 226 -8.91 -0.52 9.81
C VAL A 226 -8.81 0.27 11.11
N ASN A 227 -8.65 -0.41 12.26
CA ASN A 227 -8.25 0.25 13.51
C ASN A 227 -6.80 0.74 13.35
N GLN A 228 -6.64 2.04 13.10
CA GLN A 228 -5.35 2.64 12.81
C GLN A 228 -4.50 2.81 14.07
N ALA A 229 -5.11 3.04 15.24
CA ALA A 229 -4.37 3.38 16.46
C ALA A 229 -3.43 2.26 16.92
N GLU A 230 -3.94 1.04 17.05
CA GLU A 230 -3.17 -0.15 17.45
C GLU A 230 -2.08 -0.48 16.42
N THR A 231 -2.44 -0.42 15.13
CA THR A 231 -1.50 -0.68 14.03
C THR A 231 -0.36 0.34 14.01
N HIS A 232 -0.65 1.62 14.29
CA HIS A 232 0.36 2.66 14.38
C HIS A 232 1.29 2.44 15.56
N HIS A 233 0.75 2.16 16.75
CA HIS A 233 1.59 1.94 17.93
C HIS A 233 2.54 0.75 17.76
N ALA A 234 2.06 -0.36 17.19
CA ALA A 234 2.90 -1.52 16.90
C ALA A 234 3.95 -1.23 15.80
N ALA A 235 3.65 -0.34 14.85
CA ALA A 235 4.61 0.13 13.86
C ALA A 235 5.71 1.00 14.50
N ASP A 236 5.33 1.94 15.36
CA ASP A 236 6.26 2.82 16.09
C ASP A 236 7.23 1.99 16.96
N LEU A 237 6.71 0.97 17.67
CA LEU A 237 7.53 0.04 18.45
C LEU A 237 8.50 -0.75 17.56
N PHE A 238 8.06 -1.20 16.38
CA PHE A 238 8.94 -1.89 15.44
C PHE A 238 10.06 -0.98 14.91
N GLU A 239 9.77 0.29 14.64
CA GLU A 239 10.77 1.30 14.26
C GLU A 239 11.77 1.56 15.38
N LYS A 240 11.31 1.67 16.62
CA LYS A 240 12.20 1.82 17.80
C LYS A 240 13.17 0.63 17.93
N VAL A 241 12.67 -0.59 17.80
CA VAL A 241 13.49 -1.81 17.85
C VAL A 241 14.51 -1.84 16.70
N LEU A 242 14.13 -1.36 15.52
CA LEU A 242 15.04 -1.20 14.38
C LEU A 242 16.17 -0.20 14.67
N CYS A 243 15.84 0.96 15.23
CA CYS A 243 16.83 1.96 15.65
C CYS A 243 17.84 1.34 16.63
N ASN A 244 17.36 0.67 17.68
CA ASN A 244 18.21 0.00 18.66
C ASN A 244 19.16 -1.02 18.01
N HIS A 245 18.67 -1.79 17.03
CA HIS A 245 19.50 -2.77 16.31
C HIS A 245 20.62 -2.10 15.51
N PHE A 246 20.33 -1.01 14.78
CA PHE A 246 21.35 -0.31 14.01
C PHE A 246 22.35 0.44 14.90
N GLU A 247 21.88 1.05 16.00
CA GLU A 247 22.74 1.68 17.01
C GLU A 247 23.70 0.68 17.65
N ALA A 248 23.20 -0.51 18.02
CA ALA A 248 24.03 -1.58 18.59
C ALA A 248 25.10 -2.10 17.60
N ASN A 249 24.86 -1.94 16.29
CA ASN A 249 25.84 -2.25 15.23
C ASN A 249 26.73 -1.04 14.86
N GLY A 250 26.68 0.05 15.62
CA GLY A 250 27.52 1.24 15.42
C GLY A 250 27.17 2.06 14.17
N VAL A 251 25.95 1.91 13.64
CA VAL A 251 25.49 2.68 12.48
C VAL A 251 24.89 4.00 12.95
N ARG A 252 25.37 5.12 12.38
CA ARG A 252 24.74 6.42 12.58
C ARG A 252 23.67 6.65 11.54
N PHE A 253 22.53 7.17 11.98
CA PHE A 253 21.40 7.50 11.11
C PHE A 253 20.60 8.66 11.68
N ARG A 254 19.68 9.17 10.87
CA ARG A 254 18.63 10.11 11.28
C ARG A 254 17.28 9.43 11.20
N THR A 255 16.41 9.72 12.15
CA THR A 255 15.07 9.16 12.18
C THR A 255 14.08 9.99 11.35
N GLN A 256 12.91 9.43 11.07
CA GLN A 256 11.80 10.16 10.48
C GLN A 256 11.48 11.45 11.27
N THR A 257 11.48 11.38 12.61
CA THR A 257 11.18 12.52 13.48
C THR A 257 12.19 13.64 13.31
N ASP A 258 13.47 13.31 13.13
CA ASP A 258 14.53 14.30 12.92
C ASP A 258 14.36 15.01 11.57
N LEU A 259 14.09 14.23 10.51
CA LEU A 259 13.89 14.75 9.16
C LEU A 259 12.64 15.63 9.04
N LEU A 260 11.56 15.27 9.74
CA LEU A 260 10.31 16.03 9.76
C LEU A 260 10.51 17.45 10.33
N LYS A 261 11.25 17.58 11.42
CA LYS A 261 11.49 18.87 12.08
C LYS A 261 12.19 19.86 11.14
N GLU A 262 13.19 19.39 10.41
CA GLU A 262 13.95 20.22 9.47
C GLU A 262 13.16 20.54 8.20
N GLN A 263 12.53 19.54 7.58
CA GLN A 263 11.77 19.77 6.35
C GLN A 263 10.56 20.67 6.57
N VAL A 264 9.91 20.61 7.73
CA VAL A 264 8.84 21.55 8.05
C VAL A 264 9.38 22.97 8.24
N ALA A 265 10.56 23.13 8.83
CA ALA A 265 11.19 24.44 9.00
C ALA A 265 11.64 25.06 7.66
N GLU A 266 12.17 24.24 6.74
CA GLU A 266 12.71 24.70 5.46
C GLU A 266 11.65 24.78 4.34
N GLU A 267 10.81 23.75 4.21
CA GLU A 267 9.90 23.54 3.07
C GLU A 267 8.42 23.72 3.46
N GLY A 268 8.12 23.93 4.74
CA GLY A 268 6.75 24.05 5.26
C GLY A 268 5.93 22.76 5.22
N ARG A 269 6.50 21.65 4.73
CA ARG A 269 5.86 20.33 4.66
C ARG A 269 6.87 19.19 4.61
N PRO A 270 6.50 17.99 5.07
CA PRO A 270 7.28 16.78 4.83
C PRO A 270 7.36 16.46 3.32
N VAL A 271 8.57 16.22 2.81
CA VAL A 271 8.82 15.90 1.39
C VAL A 271 9.23 14.44 1.23
N ARG A 272 10.29 14.01 1.92
CA ARG A 272 10.81 12.64 1.89
C ARG A 272 11.31 12.26 3.28
N THR A 273 10.71 11.26 3.90
CA THR A 273 10.98 10.88 5.29
C THR A 273 11.07 9.36 5.39
N PRO A 274 12.19 8.74 4.98
CA PRO A 274 12.46 7.35 5.33
C PRO A 274 12.55 7.23 6.86
N ASP A 275 12.31 6.02 7.36
CA ASP A 275 12.31 5.80 8.81
C ASP A 275 13.72 5.93 9.38
N LEU A 276 14.74 5.48 8.62
CA LEU A 276 16.15 5.73 8.91
C LEU A 276 16.88 6.23 7.66
N LEU A 277 17.52 7.40 7.75
CA LEU A 277 18.48 7.91 6.76
C LEU A 277 19.90 7.70 7.28
N MET A 278 20.71 6.89 6.60
CA MET A 278 22.06 6.55 7.07
C MET A 278 22.97 7.79 7.02
N LEU A 279 23.83 7.96 8.01
CA LEU A 279 24.89 8.98 8.02
C LEU A 279 26.28 8.38 7.71
N ASP A 280 26.33 7.07 7.49
CA ASP A 280 27.52 6.30 7.15
C ASP A 280 27.37 5.60 5.79
N HIS A 281 28.48 5.11 5.24
CA HIS A 281 28.49 4.18 4.11
C HIS A 281 28.14 2.77 4.60
N VAL A 282 26.84 2.49 4.68
CA VAL A 282 26.32 1.20 5.11
C VAL A 282 26.18 0.25 3.91
N GLU A 283 26.77 -0.94 4.01
CA GLU A 283 26.55 -2.04 3.08
C GLU A 283 25.90 -3.22 3.80
N ILE A 284 24.72 -3.63 3.34
CA ILE A 284 24.03 -4.83 3.85
C ILE A 284 24.12 -5.90 2.77
N ASN A 285 24.69 -7.06 3.12
CA ASN A 285 24.90 -8.17 2.18
C ASN A 285 25.64 -7.74 0.89
N GLY A 286 26.57 -6.79 1.00
CA GLY A 286 27.37 -6.27 -0.11
C GLY A 286 26.64 -5.24 -0.99
N VAL A 287 25.44 -4.80 -0.62
CA VAL A 287 24.68 -3.77 -1.34
C VAL A 287 24.66 -2.48 -0.51
N PRO A 288 24.99 -1.31 -1.11
CA PRO A 288 24.87 -0.03 -0.42
C PRO A 288 23.42 0.28 -0.02
N VAL A 289 23.25 0.75 1.21
CA VAL A 289 21.97 1.14 1.79
C VAL A 289 22.10 2.55 2.35
N ALA A 290 21.56 3.53 1.63
CA ALA A 290 21.57 4.93 2.06
C ALA A 290 20.39 5.28 2.99
N TRP A 291 19.29 4.53 2.89
CA TRP A 291 18.07 4.73 3.67
C TRP A 291 17.36 3.40 3.90
N ILE A 292 16.57 3.34 4.96
CA ILE A 292 15.76 2.19 5.35
C ILE A 292 14.35 2.67 5.66
N ASP A 293 13.37 1.90 5.20
CA ASP A 293 11.96 2.15 5.48
C ASP A 293 11.32 0.81 5.91
N ALA A 294 10.66 0.84 7.05
CA ALA A 294 10.08 -0.27 7.77
C ALA A 294 8.62 -0.49 7.36
N LYS A 295 8.22 -1.75 7.33
CA LYS A 295 6.85 -2.16 7.05
C LYS A 295 6.39 -3.14 8.11
N HIS A 296 5.39 -2.73 8.87
CA HIS A 296 4.73 -3.54 9.89
C HIS A 296 3.73 -4.55 9.30
N PHE A 297 4.06 -5.17 8.16
CA PHE A 297 3.21 -6.17 7.50
C PHE A 297 4.08 -7.12 6.66
N TYR A 298 3.48 -8.18 6.12
CA TYR A 298 4.16 -9.12 5.24
C TYR A 298 4.33 -8.56 3.82
N GLY A 299 5.55 -8.63 3.29
CA GLY A 299 5.91 -8.18 1.94
C GLY A 299 5.40 -9.12 0.85
N ALA A 300 4.10 -9.07 0.57
CA ALA A 300 3.46 -9.93 -0.41
C ALA A 300 3.84 -9.57 -1.86
N ASN A 301 3.96 -10.57 -2.76
CA ASN A 301 4.21 -10.34 -4.19
C ASN A 301 2.93 -9.98 -4.96
N LEU A 302 2.25 -8.93 -4.49
CA LEU A 302 1.02 -8.40 -5.07
C LEU A 302 1.27 -7.13 -5.86
N SER A 303 0.51 -6.95 -6.94
CA SER A 303 0.79 -5.90 -7.91
C SER A 303 0.49 -4.49 -7.38
N PHE A 304 -0.59 -4.36 -6.59
CA PHE A 304 -1.01 -3.10 -5.99
C PHE A 304 -0.01 -2.61 -4.96
N GLN A 305 0.35 -3.46 -3.98
CA GLN A 305 1.33 -3.11 -2.95
C GLN A 305 2.70 -2.85 -3.55
N ARG A 306 3.19 -3.73 -4.45
CA ARG A 306 4.48 -3.54 -5.12
C ARG A 306 4.55 -2.21 -5.84
N LYS A 307 3.50 -1.80 -6.58
CA LYS A 307 3.47 -0.49 -7.27
C LYS A 307 3.47 0.67 -6.29
N LYS A 308 2.76 0.57 -5.17
CA LYS A 308 2.73 1.60 -4.13
C LYS A 308 4.11 1.77 -3.49
N THR A 309 4.72 0.67 -3.05
CA THR A 309 6.07 0.68 -2.47
C THR A 309 7.11 1.13 -3.48
N GLN A 310 7.06 0.66 -4.73
CA GLN A 310 8.01 1.10 -5.76
C GLN A 310 7.95 2.62 -6.01
N LYS A 311 6.76 3.25 -5.95
CA LYS A 311 6.67 4.71 -6.03
C LYS A 311 7.35 5.41 -4.86
N GLN A 312 7.28 4.82 -3.66
CA GLN A 312 7.99 5.33 -2.49
C GLN A 312 9.50 5.18 -2.66
N VAL A 313 9.96 3.98 -3.01
CA VAL A 313 11.36 3.68 -3.31
C VAL A 313 11.93 4.64 -4.37
N ASN A 314 11.22 4.87 -5.48
CA ASN A 314 11.68 5.77 -6.53
C ASN A 314 11.96 7.19 -6.01
N ARG A 315 11.12 7.72 -5.10
CA ARG A 315 11.32 9.05 -4.51
C ARG A 315 12.58 9.10 -3.65
N TYR A 316 12.88 8.04 -2.93
CA TYR A 316 14.07 7.97 -2.08
C TYR A 316 15.33 7.72 -2.91
N VAL A 317 15.24 6.89 -3.96
CA VAL A 317 16.33 6.61 -4.88
C VAL A 317 16.76 7.83 -5.69
N GLU A 318 15.81 8.69 -6.04
CA GLU A 318 16.10 9.97 -6.69
C GLU A 318 17.01 10.84 -5.82
N GLU A 319 16.80 10.86 -4.51
CA GLU A 319 17.52 11.72 -3.57
C GLU A 319 18.81 11.07 -3.05
N TRP A 320 18.70 9.88 -2.45
CA TRP A 320 19.79 9.27 -1.68
C TRP A 320 20.40 8.04 -2.36
N GLY A 321 19.81 7.57 -3.47
CA GLY A 321 20.22 6.34 -4.14
C GLY A 321 19.64 5.07 -3.51
N HIS A 322 20.31 3.94 -3.72
CA HIS A 322 19.87 2.62 -3.30
C HIS A 322 19.65 2.52 -1.77
N GLY A 323 18.58 1.83 -1.35
CA GLY A 323 18.24 1.63 0.06
C GLY A 323 17.75 0.22 0.40
N ALA A 324 16.97 0.09 1.47
CA ALA A 324 16.36 -1.16 1.88
C ALA A 324 14.94 -0.98 2.41
N ILE A 325 14.11 -2.00 2.25
CA ILE A 325 12.81 -2.12 2.91
C ILE A 325 12.88 -3.31 3.87
N ILE A 326 12.54 -3.08 5.15
CA ILE A 326 12.47 -4.14 6.16
C ILE A 326 11.00 -4.48 6.44
N TYR A 327 10.62 -5.73 6.22
CA TYR A 327 9.28 -6.23 6.53
C TYR A 327 9.29 -6.99 7.87
N ARG A 328 8.46 -6.55 8.83
CA ARG A 328 8.31 -7.19 10.15
C ARG A 328 8.00 -8.68 10.01
N HIS A 329 6.95 -9.02 9.26
CA HIS A 329 6.56 -10.41 9.04
C HIS A 329 7.33 -11.06 7.89
N GLY A 330 8.45 -10.48 7.43
CA GLY A 330 9.19 -10.97 6.27
C GLY A 330 8.46 -10.74 4.94
N PHE A 331 8.96 -11.35 3.87
CA PHE A 331 8.51 -11.05 2.50
C PHE A 331 8.57 -12.29 1.60
N CYS A 332 7.90 -12.19 0.46
CA CYS A 332 7.93 -13.18 -0.62
C CYS A 332 9.19 -13.04 -1.46
N ASP A 333 9.89 -14.14 -1.74
CA ASP A 333 11.10 -14.11 -2.58
C ASP A 333 10.82 -13.59 -4.02
N GLY A 334 9.56 -13.70 -4.47
CA GLY A 334 9.06 -13.20 -5.73
C GLY A 334 8.80 -11.69 -5.75
N LEU A 335 8.72 -11.03 -4.59
CA LEU A 335 8.64 -9.59 -4.49
C LEU A 335 10.01 -9.00 -4.84
N LYS A 336 10.01 -8.07 -5.80
CA LYS A 336 11.21 -7.35 -6.24
C LYS A 336 10.89 -5.86 -6.34
N LEU A 337 11.78 -5.05 -5.78
CA LEU A 337 11.77 -3.59 -5.89
C LEU A 337 13.07 -3.15 -6.57
N LYS A 338 12.98 -2.18 -7.47
CA LYS A 338 14.15 -1.57 -8.09
C LYS A 338 14.69 -0.48 -7.18
N GLY A 339 15.98 -0.53 -6.85
CA GLY A 339 16.63 0.48 -6.02
C GLY A 339 16.46 0.29 -4.51
N ALA A 340 15.91 -0.85 -4.07
CA ALA A 340 15.92 -1.24 -2.67
C ALA A 340 16.07 -2.76 -2.52
N ILE A 341 16.92 -3.21 -1.60
CA ILE A 341 16.92 -4.60 -1.16
C ILE A 341 15.76 -4.86 -0.21
N LEU A 342 15.34 -6.12 -0.11
CA LEU A 342 14.29 -6.55 0.80
C LEU A 342 14.92 -7.32 1.94
N LEU A 343 14.55 -6.95 3.16
CA LEU A 343 15.02 -7.56 4.39
C LEU A 343 13.81 -8.02 5.20
N ASP A 344 14.00 -9.05 6.01
CA ASP A 344 13.04 -9.49 7.01
C ASP A 344 13.57 -9.18 8.41
N ALA A 345 12.67 -9.18 9.40
CA ALA A 345 13.03 -8.91 10.79
C ALA A 345 13.67 -10.10 11.51
N SER A 346 14.09 -11.17 10.82
CA SER A 346 14.63 -12.36 11.48
C SER A 346 15.91 -12.16 12.32
N PRO A 347 16.81 -11.20 12.04
CA PRO A 347 17.96 -10.94 12.91
C PRO A 347 17.67 -9.89 14.00
N ILE A 348 16.44 -9.39 14.09
CA ILE A 348 16.03 -8.36 15.03
C ILE A 348 15.39 -9.03 16.24
N ASP A 349 15.76 -8.58 17.44
CA ASP A 349 15.08 -9.00 18.66
C ASP A 349 13.70 -8.33 18.77
N LEU A 350 12.64 -9.11 18.59
CA LEU A 350 11.27 -8.62 18.62
C LEU A 350 10.58 -8.85 19.97
N THR A 351 11.32 -9.21 21.03
CA THR A 351 10.75 -9.57 22.34
C THR A 351 9.85 -8.48 22.91
N GLU A 352 10.29 -7.21 22.92
CA GLU A 352 9.50 -6.05 23.39
C GLU A 352 8.14 -5.94 22.65
N LEU A 353 8.14 -6.23 21.35
CA LEU A 353 6.95 -6.18 20.52
C LEU A 353 6.02 -7.38 20.76
N ILE A 354 6.58 -8.56 21.02
CA ILE A 354 5.81 -9.78 21.35
C ILE A 354 5.10 -9.60 22.69
N GLU A 355 5.81 -9.14 23.71
CA GLU A 355 5.25 -8.86 25.04
C GLU A 355 4.18 -7.77 25.02
N HIS A 356 4.35 -6.75 24.16
CA HIS A 356 3.33 -5.73 23.95
C HIS A 356 2.03 -6.32 23.36
N ASN A 357 2.14 -7.16 22.34
CA ASN A 357 0.96 -7.80 21.72
C ASN A 357 0.27 -8.78 22.67
N GLN A 358 1.03 -9.51 23.51
CA GLN A 358 0.46 -10.40 24.52
C GLN A 358 -0.38 -9.62 25.54
N ARG A 359 0.15 -8.52 26.08
CA ARG A 359 -0.60 -7.66 27.02
C ARG A 359 -1.89 -7.12 26.40
N LEU A 360 -1.85 -6.66 25.16
CA LEU A 360 -3.06 -6.19 24.46
C LEU A 360 -4.10 -7.30 24.29
N ASN A 361 -3.68 -8.53 23.98
CA ASN A 361 -4.60 -9.66 23.89
C ASN A 361 -5.21 -10.01 25.25
N ASP A 362 -4.41 -10.02 26.32
CA ASP A 362 -4.89 -10.28 27.68
C ASP A 362 -5.88 -9.20 28.14
N GLU A 363 -5.62 -7.92 27.83
CA GLU A 363 -6.54 -6.82 28.13
C GLU A 363 -7.88 -6.97 27.38
N ARG A 364 -7.87 -7.50 26.16
CA ARG A 364 -9.09 -7.74 25.38
C ARG A 364 -9.90 -8.90 25.93
N ILE A 365 -9.25 -10.00 26.30
CA ILE A 365 -9.90 -11.18 26.89
C ILE A 365 -10.53 -10.85 28.25
N ASN A 366 -9.92 -9.95 29.01
CA ASN A 366 -10.41 -9.56 30.34
C ASN A 366 -11.43 -8.40 30.33
N GLN A 367 -11.78 -7.85 29.16
CA GLN A 367 -12.78 -6.79 29.00
C GLN A 367 -14.15 -7.29 28.50
N ASP A 368 -14.24 -8.57 28.10
CA ASP A 368 -15.49 -9.31 27.92
C ASP A 368 -15.85 -10.08 29.21
#